data_AF-C9RFP5-F1
#
_entry.id   AF-C9RFP5-F1
#
_cell.length_a   1.000
_cell.length_b   1.000
_cell.length_c   1.000
_cell.angle_alpha   90.00
_cell.angle_beta   90.00
_cell.angle_gamma   90.00
#
_symmetry.space_group_name_H-M   'P 1'
#
loop_
_entity.id
_entity.type
_entity.pdbx_description
1 polymer ?
#
loop_
_entity_poly.entity_id
_entity_poly.type
_entity_poly.pdbx_seq_one_letter_code
_entity_poly.pdbx_strand_id
1 'polypeptide(L)' 'MRRSPNKDIHEIISFLKSLPEGRKIYIEMSGIWVEVSKEEAINFLKKKENENESCK' A
#
# COMPACT_ATOMS: atom_id res chain seq x y z
N MET A 1 -7.53 13.79 15.32
CA MET A 1 -8.19 13.85 13.98
C MET A 1 -8.07 12.45 13.38
N ARG A 2 -9.15 11.64 13.34
CA ARG A 2 -9.08 10.28 12.77
C ARG A 2 -9.09 10.42 11.25
N ARG A 3 -7.96 10.14 10.59
CA ARG A 3 -7.93 10.05 9.12
C ARG A 3 -8.77 8.83 8.72
N SER A 4 -9.59 9.00 7.69
CA SER A 4 -10.38 7.92 7.13
C SER A 4 -9.44 6.96 6.38
N PRO A 5 -9.51 5.64 6.60
CA PRO A 5 -8.54 4.67 6.10
C PRO A 5 -8.32 4.71 4.57
N ASN A 6 -9.32 5.13 3.80
CA ASN A 6 -9.21 5.26 2.34
C ASN A 6 -8.35 6.47 1.91
N LYS A 7 -8.33 7.57 2.69
CA LYS A 7 -7.42 8.70 2.41
C LYS A 7 -5.97 8.29 2.57
N ASP A 8 -5.70 7.38 3.50
CA ASP A 8 -4.35 6.92 3.79
C ASP A 8 -3.79 6.06 2.63
N ILE A 9 -4.61 5.27 1.94
CA ILE A 9 -4.14 4.40 0.84
C ILE A 9 -3.66 5.21 -0.38
N HIS A 10 -4.41 6.22 -0.81
CA HIS A 10 -3.99 7.08 -1.93
C HIS A 10 -2.72 7.89 -1.61
N GLU A 11 -2.56 8.35 -0.37
CA GLU A 11 -1.34 9.02 0.09
C GLU A 11 -0.13 8.06 0.03
N ILE A 12 -0.29 6.81 0.49
CA ILE A 12 0.76 5.78 0.44
C ILE A 12 1.12 5.44 -1.01
N ILE A 13 0.14 5.28 -1.91
CA ILE A 13 0.42 5.02 -3.33
C ILE A 13 1.20 6.18 -3.97
N SER A 14 0.82 7.42 -3.65
CA SER A 14 1.51 8.61 -4.15
C SER A 14 2.94 8.69 -3.63
N PHE A 15 3.15 8.37 -2.35
CA PHE A 15 4.47 8.24 -1.75
C PHE A 15 5.32 7.17 -2.45
N LEU A 16 4.80 5.96 -2.66
CA LEU A 16 5.50 4.88 -3.35
C LEU A 16 5.92 5.27 -4.78
N LYS A 17 5.08 6.01 -5.50
CA LYS A 17 5.42 6.55 -6.82
C LYS A 17 6.53 7.58 -6.78
N SER A 18 6.57 8.41 -5.73
CA SER A 18 7.59 9.45 -5.55
C SER A 18 8.97 8.91 -5.16
N LEU A 19 9.06 7.63 -4.76
CA LEU A 19 10.33 7.04 -4.36
C LEU A 19 11.31 6.91 -5.54
N PRO A 20 12.59 7.28 -5.35
CA PRO A 20 13.61 7.07 -6.37
C PRO A 20 13.80 5.58 -6.68
N GLU A 21 14.35 5.29 -7.86
CA GLU A 21 14.71 3.93 -8.26
C GLU A 21 15.75 3.31 -7.32
N GLY A 22 15.74 1.98 -7.22
CA GLY A 22 16.65 1.22 -6.34
C GLY A 22 16.23 1.15 -4.86
N ARG A 23 15.13 1.82 -4.47
CA ARG A 23 14.52 1.64 -3.14
C ARG A 23 13.87 0.25 -3.05
N LYS A 24 14.25 -0.50 -2.02
CA LYS A 24 13.58 -1.76 -1.67
C LYS A 24 12.26 -1.49 -0.95
N ILE A 25 11.23 -2.22 -1.31
CA ILE A 25 9.89 -2.10 -0.72
C ILE A 25 9.56 -3.45 -0.10
N TYR A 26 8.95 -3.42 1.08
CA TYR A 26 8.56 -4.61 1.81
C TYR A 26 7.11 -4.49 2.28
N ILE A 27 6.38 -5.60 2.22
CA ILE A 27 5.05 -5.74 2.82
C ILE A 27 5.18 -6.70 3.99
N GLU A 28 4.62 -6.29 5.13
CA GLU A 28 4.51 -7.14 6.31
C GLU A 28 3.27 -8.02 6.18
N MET A 29 3.47 -9.32 6.39
CA MET A 29 2.44 -10.36 6.38
C MET A 29 2.71 -11.34 7.51
N SER A 30 1.90 -11.28 8.56
CA SER A 30 1.92 -12.26 9.67
C SER A 30 3.31 -12.42 10.31
N GLY A 31 4.02 -11.33 10.53
CA GLY A 31 5.35 -11.28 11.11
C GLY A 31 6.49 -11.49 10.10
N ILE A 32 6.18 -11.69 8.82
CA ILE A 32 7.17 -11.89 7.75
C ILE A 32 7.19 -10.65 6.86
N TRP A 33 8.39 -10.14 6.57
CA TRP A 33 8.59 -9.06 5.62
C TRP A 33 8.97 -9.64 4.25
N VAL A 34 8.13 -9.40 3.26
CA VAL A 34 8.34 -9.88 1.89
C VAL A 34 8.80 -8.72 1.02
N GLU A 35 9.97 -8.86 0.38
CA GLU A 35 10.45 -7.89 -0.60
C GLU A 35 9.56 -7.94 -1.84
N VAL A 36 9.11 -6.78 -2.31
CA VAL A 36 8.24 -6.65 -3.49
C VAL A 36 8.69 -5.50 -4.37
N SER A 37 8.31 -5.57 -5.64
CA SER A 37 8.42 -4.43 -6.56
C SER A 37 7.47 -3.30 -6.17
N LYS A 38 7.75 -2.11 -6.71
CA LYS A 38 6.89 -0.93 -6.51
C LYS A 38 5.48 -1.18 -7.07
N GLU A 39 5.39 -1.84 -8.21
CA GLU A 39 4.15 -2.17 -8.90
C GLU A 39 3.31 -3.16 -8.07
N GLU A 40 3.93 -4.20 -7.51
CA GLU A 40 3.26 -5.17 -6.63
C GLU A 40 2.70 -4.50 -5.37
N ALA A 41 3.48 -3.61 -4.74
CA ALA A 41 3.01 -2.87 -3.57
C ALA A 41 1.80 -1.99 -3.87
N ILE A 42 1.81 -1.29 -5.02
CA ILE A 42 0.67 -0.45 -5.45
C ILE A 42 -0.56 -1.32 -5.73
N ASN A 43 -0.40 -2.46 -6.41
CA ASN A 43 -1.51 -3.36 -6.72
C ASN A 43 -2.12 -3.97 -5.44
N PHE A 44 -1.27 -4.35 -4.48
CA PHE A 44 -1.70 -4.85 -3.18
C PHE A 44 -2.57 -3.82 -2.43
N LEU A 45 -2.12 -2.56 -2.40
CA LEU A 45 -2.85 -1.47 -1.74
C LEU A 45 -4.20 -1.18 -2.40
N LYS A 46 -4.27 -1.17 -3.74
CA LYS A 46 -5.53 -1.01 -4.49
C LYS A 46 -6.51 -2.16 -4.23
N LYS A 47 -6.01 -3.39 -4.15
CA LYS A 47 -6.86 -4.55 -3.83
C LYS A 47 -7.45 -4.42 -2.43
N LYS A 48 -6.65 -4.01 -1.44
CA LYS A 48 -7.13 -3.73 -0.07
C LYS A 48 -8.16 -2.61 -0.01
N GLU A 49 -8.03 -1.58 -0.84
CA GLU A 49 -9.03 -0.50 -0.92
C GLU A 49 -10.40 -1.04 -1.33
N ASN A 50 -10.45 -1.85 -2.40
CA ASN A 50 -11.68 -2.47 -2.89
C ASN A 50 -12.30 -3.48 -1.88
N GLU A 51 -11.47 -4.25 -1.17
CA GLU A 51 -11.94 -5.20 -0.15
C GLU A 51 -12.58 -4.48 1.06
N ASN A 52 -12.10 -3.29 1.42
CA ASN A 52 -12.68 -2.48 2.50
C ASN A 52 -14.00 -1.79 2.10
N GLU A 53 -14.23 -1.55 0.80
CA GLU A 53 -15.51 -1.03 0.31
C GLU A 53 -16.62 -2.10 0.30
N SER A 54 -16.27 -3.38 0.15
CA SER A 54 -17.24 -4.49 0.15
C SER A 54 -17.81 -4.84 1.55
N CYS A 55 -17.30 -4.24 2.63
CA CYS A 55 -17.77 -4.48 4.01
C CYS A 55 -18.61 -3.32 4.58
N LYS A 56 -19.08 -2.40 3.74
CA LYS A 56 -19.99 -1.31 4.12
C LYS A 56 -21.38 -1.48 3.55
#